data_AF-A0A7I8CB40-F1
#
_entry.id   AF-A0A7I8CB40-F1
#
_cell.length_a   1.000
_cell.length_b   1.000
_cell.length_c   1.000
_cell.angle_alpha   90.00
_cell.angle_beta   90.00
_cell.angle_gamma   90.00
#
_symmetry.space_group_name_H-M   'P 1'
#
loop_
_entity.id
_entity.type
_entity.pdbx_description
1 polymer ?
#
loop_
_entity_poly.entity_id
_entity_poly.type
_entity_poly.pdbx_seq_one_letter_code
_entity_poly.pdbx_strand_id
1 'polypeptide(L)'
;MSEITESNGSSSMASVCGGCLALMDAGVPMKAHVAGIAMGLILEGNKFAVLTDILGDEDHLGDMDFKVAGTEAGVTALQMDIKIQGITKEIMQVALAQAKEGRMHILGKMTSAVAGVNTEMSAYAPRMITIKINPEKIRDVIGKGGSVIRALTEETGTTIDISDDGVVTIASTSSEGMAEAKKRIENITAEVEVGQVYEGTILKLLDFGAIVNLLPGKDGLLHISEIANERIKDINDYLKEGQQVKVKVIQTDEKGRVRLSAKALLNEAAQTEPTPQQ
;
A
#
# COMPACT_ATOMS: atom_id res chain seq x y z
N MET A 1 22.69 -3.74 -2.55
CA MET A 1 23.94 -4.16 -3.21
C MET A 1 24.42 -5.39 -2.44
N SER A 2 24.77 -6.48 -3.12
CA SER A 2 25.30 -7.69 -2.45
C SER A 2 26.81 -7.58 -2.36
N GLU A 3 27.38 -7.74 -1.18
CA GLU A 3 28.84 -7.72 -0.97
C GLU A 3 29.35 -9.14 -0.78
N ILE A 4 30.35 -9.52 -1.57
CA ILE A 4 30.93 -10.87 -1.54
C ILE A 4 32.17 -10.84 -0.65
N THR A 5 32.07 -11.43 0.54
CA THR A 5 33.19 -11.53 1.50
C THR A 5 34.08 -12.73 1.24
N GLU A 6 33.51 -13.81 0.69
CA GLU A 6 34.21 -15.05 0.33
C GLU A 6 33.65 -15.59 -0.99
N SER A 7 34.50 -16.21 -1.80
CA SER A 7 34.09 -16.79 -3.08
C SER A 7 34.95 -18.00 -3.43
N ASN A 8 34.36 -19.18 -3.35
CA ASN A 8 34.93 -20.42 -3.89
C ASN A 8 33.93 -21.20 -4.77
N GLY A 9 32.78 -20.60 -5.06
CA GLY A 9 31.70 -21.15 -5.88
C GLY A 9 30.86 -20.00 -6.42
N SER A 10 29.56 -20.21 -6.66
CA SER A 10 28.72 -19.17 -7.26
C SER A 10 28.26 -18.10 -6.26
N SER A 11 29.04 -17.04 -6.16
CA SER A 11 28.69 -15.82 -5.41
C SER A 11 27.42 -15.13 -5.94
N SER A 12 27.10 -15.32 -7.22
CA SER A 12 25.85 -14.80 -7.80
C SER A 12 24.61 -15.55 -7.28
N MET A 13 24.67 -16.88 -7.16
CA MET A 13 23.57 -17.65 -6.57
C MET A 13 23.48 -17.44 -5.06
N ALA A 14 24.63 -17.31 -4.38
CA ALA A 14 24.66 -16.90 -2.98
C ALA A 14 24.00 -15.51 -2.77
N SER A 15 24.21 -14.56 -3.69
CA SER A 15 23.57 -13.25 -3.64
C SER A 15 22.05 -13.32 -3.80
N VAL A 16 21.53 -14.25 -4.61
CA VAL A 16 20.07 -14.49 -4.70
C VAL A 16 19.54 -15.00 -3.36
N CYS A 17 20.20 -16.00 -2.78
CA CYS A 17 19.79 -16.58 -1.50
C CYS A 17 19.84 -15.55 -0.36
N GLY A 18 20.98 -14.88 -0.19
CA GLY A 18 21.18 -13.85 0.84
C GLY A 18 20.27 -12.64 0.64
N GLY A 19 20.08 -12.20 -0.61
CA GLY A 19 19.17 -11.11 -0.95
C GLY A 19 17.71 -11.46 -0.61
N CYS A 20 17.27 -12.69 -0.88
CA CYS A 20 15.94 -13.16 -0.50
C CYS A 20 15.73 -13.08 1.01
N LEU A 21 16.69 -13.59 1.80
CA LEU A 21 16.62 -13.56 3.26
C LEU A 21 16.63 -12.12 3.79
N ALA A 22 17.51 -11.27 3.27
CA ALA A 22 17.60 -9.87 3.67
C ALA A 22 16.32 -9.08 3.38
N LEU A 23 15.67 -9.32 2.24
CA LEU A 23 14.39 -8.69 1.91
C LEU A 23 13.27 -9.13 2.87
N MET A 24 13.22 -10.43 3.20
CA MET A 24 12.24 -10.95 4.14
C MET A 24 12.47 -10.44 5.56
N ASP A 25 13.73 -10.37 5.99
CA ASP A 25 14.12 -9.81 7.29
C ASP A 25 13.79 -8.30 7.37
N ALA A 26 13.96 -7.57 6.27
CA ALA A 26 13.57 -6.17 6.16
C ALA A 26 12.04 -5.92 6.10
N GLY A 27 11.22 -6.98 6.08
CA GLY A 27 9.76 -6.87 6.03
C GLY A 27 9.19 -6.62 4.64
N VAL A 28 9.97 -6.86 3.58
CA VAL A 28 9.47 -6.75 2.20
C VAL A 28 8.49 -7.89 1.93
N PRO A 29 7.27 -7.62 1.42
CA PRO A 29 6.21 -8.61 1.22
C PRO A 29 6.52 -9.56 0.06
N MET A 30 7.50 -10.44 0.26
CA MET A 30 7.90 -11.49 -0.67
C MET A 30 6.83 -12.57 -0.75
N LYS A 31 6.50 -13.02 -1.96
CA LYS A 31 5.50 -14.09 -2.18
C LYS A 31 5.97 -15.47 -1.74
N ALA A 32 7.28 -15.73 -1.85
CA ALA A 32 7.91 -17.01 -1.53
C ALA A 32 9.43 -16.83 -1.41
N HIS A 33 10.10 -17.82 -0.81
CA HIS A 33 11.56 -17.93 -0.81
C HIS A 33 12.08 -18.23 -2.22
N VAL A 34 13.18 -17.60 -2.59
CA VAL A 34 13.89 -17.82 -3.86
C VAL A 34 15.32 -18.25 -3.56
N ALA A 35 15.69 -19.44 -4.02
CA ALA A 35 17.05 -19.96 -3.90
C ALA A 35 17.71 -20.07 -5.28
N GLY A 36 19.02 -19.91 -5.32
CA GLY A 36 19.86 -20.15 -6.49
C GLY A 36 20.80 -21.33 -6.27
N ILE A 37 21.17 -22.02 -7.35
CA ILE A 37 22.23 -23.03 -7.35
C ILE A 37 23.05 -22.95 -8.63
N ALA A 38 24.35 -23.19 -8.51
CA ALA A 38 25.24 -23.34 -9.66
C ALA A 38 25.54 -24.81 -9.92
N MET A 39 25.61 -25.14 -11.19
CA MET A 39 25.67 -26.50 -11.68
C MET A 39 26.70 -26.56 -12.80
N GLY A 40 27.41 -27.68 -12.89
CA GLY A 40 28.38 -27.94 -13.94
C GLY A 40 28.03 -29.21 -14.70
N LEU A 41 28.62 -29.34 -15.88
CA LEU A 41 28.58 -30.55 -16.68
C LEU A 41 29.99 -30.86 -17.18
N ILE A 42 30.39 -32.12 -17.08
CA ILE A 42 31.55 -32.67 -17.78
C ILE A 42 31.03 -33.71 -18.78
N LEU A 43 31.44 -33.63 -20.04
CA LEU A 43 31.03 -34.53 -21.12
C LEU A 43 32.26 -35.08 -21.85
N GLU A 44 32.46 -36.39 -21.76
CA GLU A 44 33.51 -37.10 -22.48
C GLU A 44 32.90 -38.19 -23.37
N GLY A 45 32.85 -37.91 -24.68
CA GLY A 45 32.21 -38.78 -25.67
C GLY A 45 30.71 -38.97 -25.36
N ASN A 46 30.34 -40.18 -24.93
CA ASN A 46 28.95 -40.52 -24.57
C ASN A 46 28.70 -40.55 -23.05
N LYS A 47 29.71 -40.24 -22.22
CA LYS A 47 29.58 -40.21 -20.76
C LYS A 47 29.51 -38.77 -20.29
N PHE A 48 28.61 -38.49 -19.35
CA PHE A 48 28.53 -37.18 -18.73
C PHE A 48 28.38 -37.29 -17.21
N ALA A 49 28.82 -36.24 -16.52
CA ALA A 49 28.58 -36.04 -15.10
C ALA A 49 28.01 -34.64 -14.89
N VAL A 50 26.94 -34.55 -14.10
CA VAL A 50 26.36 -33.28 -13.65
C VAL A 50 26.88 -33.00 -12.23
N LEU A 51 27.52 -31.86 -12.06
CA LEU A 51 28.07 -31.40 -10.79
C LEU A 51 27.08 -30.43 -10.14
N THR A 52 26.91 -30.55 -8.83
CA THR A 52 25.99 -29.72 -8.03
C THR A 52 26.77 -28.81 -7.10
N ASP A 53 26.42 -27.53 -7.08
CA ASP A 53 27.07 -26.48 -6.30
C ASP A 53 28.58 -26.39 -6.60
N ILE A 54 28.87 -26.12 -7.87
CA ILE A 54 30.24 -26.17 -8.39
C ILE A 54 31.17 -25.16 -7.72
N LEU A 55 32.40 -25.61 -7.51
CA LEU A 55 33.52 -24.78 -7.13
C LEU A 55 34.05 -23.98 -8.32
N GLY A 56 34.86 -22.95 -8.05
CA GLY A 56 35.51 -22.16 -9.11
C GLY A 56 36.38 -23.02 -10.06
N ASP A 57 37.07 -24.02 -9.53
CA ASP A 57 37.89 -24.93 -10.35
C ASP A 57 37.03 -25.85 -11.23
N GLU A 58 35.90 -26.32 -10.71
CA GLU A 58 34.95 -27.17 -11.44
C GLU A 58 34.24 -26.39 -12.56
N ASP A 59 33.96 -25.11 -12.33
CA ASP A 59 33.46 -24.18 -13.35
C ASP A 59 34.51 -23.96 -14.46
N HIS A 60 35.77 -23.74 -14.08
CA HIS A 60 36.84 -23.50 -15.04
C HIS A 60 37.09 -24.70 -15.95
N LEU A 61 37.06 -25.90 -15.39
CA LEU A 61 37.36 -27.15 -16.09
C LEU A 61 36.12 -27.80 -16.75
N GLY A 62 34.91 -27.39 -16.36
CA GLY A 62 33.66 -27.94 -16.88
C GLY A 62 33.34 -27.50 -18.31
N ASP A 63 32.62 -28.37 -19.03
CA ASP A 63 32.21 -28.19 -20.43
C ASP A 63 30.96 -27.31 -20.58
N MET A 64 30.18 -27.20 -19.52
CA MET A 64 29.06 -26.27 -19.40
C MET A 64 28.86 -25.91 -17.93
N ASP A 65 28.58 -24.63 -17.70
CA ASP A 65 28.08 -24.15 -16.41
C ASP A 65 26.70 -23.53 -16.57
N PHE A 66 25.86 -23.75 -15.56
CA PHE A 66 24.55 -23.13 -15.54
C PHE A 66 24.10 -22.82 -14.13
N LYS A 67 23.29 -21.78 -14.03
CA LYS A 67 22.84 -21.20 -12.78
C LYS A 67 21.33 -21.17 -12.82
N VAL A 68 20.70 -21.79 -11.82
CA VAL A 68 19.25 -21.93 -11.73
C VAL A 68 18.76 -21.28 -10.46
N ALA A 69 17.90 -20.27 -10.60
CA ALA A 69 17.22 -19.64 -9.48
C ALA A 69 15.71 -19.88 -9.55
N GLY A 70 15.06 -19.98 -8.38
CA GLY A 70 13.63 -20.17 -8.35
C GLY A 70 13.05 -20.47 -6.97
N THR A 71 11.73 -20.62 -6.96
CA THR A 71 10.93 -21.00 -5.80
C THR A 71 10.62 -22.49 -5.84
N GLU A 72 9.84 -22.98 -4.87
CA GLU A 72 9.25 -24.33 -4.93
C GLU A 72 8.34 -24.51 -6.16
N ALA A 73 7.63 -23.46 -6.56
CA ALA A 73 6.67 -23.49 -7.66
C ALA A 73 7.32 -23.50 -9.05
N GLY A 74 8.54 -22.98 -9.19
CA GLY A 74 9.16 -22.87 -10.52
C GLY A 74 10.50 -22.16 -10.55
N VAL A 75 11.07 -22.10 -11.75
CA VAL A 75 12.30 -21.36 -12.06
C VAL A 75 11.95 -19.90 -12.30
N THR A 76 12.68 -18.98 -11.67
CA THR A 76 12.55 -17.53 -11.90
C THR A 76 13.64 -16.99 -12.81
N ALA A 77 14.82 -17.62 -12.81
CA ALA A 77 15.90 -17.29 -13.72
C ALA A 77 16.72 -18.55 -14.05
N LEU A 78 17.17 -18.63 -15.29
CA LEU A 78 18.07 -19.66 -15.79
C LEU A 78 19.14 -18.97 -16.63
N GLN A 79 20.40 -19.14 -16.27
CA GLN A 79 21.55 -18.71 -17.05
C GLN A 79 22.36 -19.95 -17.42
N MET A 80 22.79 -20.06 -18.66
CA MET A 80 23.56 -21.19 -19.17
C MET A 80 24.72 -20.65 -20.00
N ASP A 81 25.91 -21.17 -19.77
CA ASP A 81 27.10 -20.96 -20.61
C ASP A 81 27.62 -22.33 -21.08
N ILE A 82 27.59 -22.53 -22.39
CA ILE A 82 27.89 -23.80 -23.05
C ILE A 82 29.20 -23.62 -23.80
N LYS A 83 30.23 -24.39 -23.43
CA LYS A 83 31.58 -24.26 -24.02
C LYS A 83 31.81 -25.26 -25.16
N ILE A 84 31.00 -26.32 -25.24
CA ILE A 84 31.14 -27.39 -26.23
C ILE A 84 29.85 -27.69 -26.99
N GLN A 85 29.97 -28.45 -28.10
CA GLN A 85 28.83 -29.04 -28.78
C GLN A 85 28.49 -30.42 -28.19
N GLY A 86 27.27 -30.92 -28.43
CA GLY A 86 26.87 -32.28 -28.03
C GLY A 86 25.96 -32.36 -26.79
N ILE A 87 25.56 -31.23 -26.23
CA ILE A 87 24.59 -31.20 -25.13
C ILE A 87 23.18 -31.43 -25.67
N THR A 88 22.62 -32.60 -25.38
CA THR A 88 21.29 -32.99 -25.84
C THR A 88 20.20 -32.53 -24.87
N LYS A 89 18.94 -32.57 -25.33
CA LYS A 89 17.78 -32.23 -24.49
C LYS A 89 17.67 -33.18 -23.29
N GLU A 90 18.01 -34.44 -23.46
CA GLU A 90 17.98 -35.46 -22.42
C GLU A 90 18.99 -35.15 -21.31
N ILE A 91 20.21 -34.76 -21.68
CA ILE A 91 21.24 -34.32 -20.71
C ILE A 91 20.74 -33.11 -19.93
N MET A 92 20.15 -32.13 -20.63
CA MET A 92 19.58 -30.94 -19.98
C MET A 92 18.44 -31.26 -19.02
N GLN A 93 17.59 -32.25 -19.33
CA GLN A 93 16.51 -32.66 -18.43
C GLN A 93 17.07 -33.27 -17.14
N VAL A 94 18.09 -34.12 -17.23
CA VAL A 94 18.77 -34.68 -16.05
C VAL A 94 19.42 -33.56 -15.23
N ALA A 95 20.14 -32.66 -15.90
CA ALA A 95 20.86 -31.58 -15.25
C ALA A 95 19.91 -30.62 -14.50
N LEU A 96 18.77 -30.25 -15.11
CA LEU A 96 17.75 -29.41 -14.48
C LEU A 96 16.99 -30.13 -13.35
N ALA A 97 16.79 -31.45 -13.46
CA ALA A 97 16.20 -32.23 -12.37
C ALA A 97 17.10 -32.23 -11.13
N GLN A 98 18.40 -32.48 -11.32
CA GLN A 98 19.38 -32.42 -10.24
C GLN A 98 19.52 -31.01 -9.67
N ALA A 99 19.49 -29.97 -10.52
CA ALA A 99 19.47 -28.58 -10.08
C ALA A 99 18.24 -28.26 -9.22
N LYS A 100 17.06 -28.79 -9.58
CA LYS A 100 15.85 -28.63 -8.76
C LYS A 100 16.05 -29.23 -7.38
N GLU A 101 16.59 -30.44 -7.28
CA GLU A 101 16.84 -31.10 -5.99
C GLU A 101 17.80 -30.28 -5.10
N GLY A 102 18.94 -29.86 -5.66
CA GLY A 102 19.89 -29.02 -4.92
C GLY A 102 19.30 -27.67 -4.52
N ARG A 103 18.52 -27.03 -5.41
CA ARG A 103 17.83 -25.78 -5.07
C ARG A 103 16.81 -25.97 -3.95
N MET A 104 16.04 -27.06 -3.95
CA MET A 104 15.09 -27.36 -2.87
C MET A 104 15.81 -27.61 -1.54
N HIS A 105 16.99 -28.23 -1.57
CA HIS A 105 17.83 -28.39 -0.38
C HIS A 105 18.23 -27.04 0.22
N ILE A 106 18.75 -26.12 -0.61
CA ILE A 106 19.13 -24.77 -0.19
C ILE A 106 17.91 -24.01 0.34
N LEU A 107 16.78 -24.08 -0.36
CA LEU A 107 15.53 -23.43 0.06
C LEU A 107 15.07 -23.93 1.43
N GLY A 108 15.16 -25.23 1.70
CA GLY A 108 14.85 -25.79 3.02
C GLY A 108 15.74 -25.24 4.14
N LYS A 109 17.04 -25.02 3.87
CA LYS A 109 17.96 -24.37 4.83
C LYS A 109 17.60 -22.90 5.05
N MET A 110 17.27 -22.18 3.98
CA MET A 110 16.84 -20.78 4.04
C MET A 110 15.56 -20.61 4.86
N THR A 111 14.53 -21.42 4.59
CA THR A 111 13.25 -21.38 5.32
C THR A 111 13.42 -21.79 6.79
N SER A 112 14.37 -22.66 7.10
CA SER A 112 14.71 -22.99 8.49
C SER A 112 15.34 -21.80 9.24
N ALA A 113 16.05 -20.91 8.52
CA ALA A 113 16.68 -19.73 9.10
C ALA A 113 15.70 -18.56 9.24
N VAL A 114 14.86 -18.33 8.22
CA VAL A 114 13.83 -17.29 8.17
C VAL A 114 12.54 -17.94 7.71
N ALA A 115 11.59 -18.15 8.62
CA ALA A 115 10.35 -18.86 8.31
C ALA A 115 9.40 -18.08 7.38
N GLY A 116 9.52 -16.75 7.34
CA GLY A 116 8.66 -15.88 6.56
C GLY A 116 9.08 -14.41 6.64
N VAL A 117 8.25 -13.54 6.08
CA VAL A 117 8.49 -12.09 6.09
C VAL A 117 8.27 -11.54 7.50
N ASN A 118 9.22 -10.73 8.00
CA ASN A 118 9.03 -10.01 9.26
C ASN A 118 7.86 -9.05 9.14
N THR A 119 6.92 -9.12 10.07
CA THR A 119 5.74 -8.24 10.10
C THR A 119 6.06 -6.85 10.61
N GLU A 120 7.15 -6.70 11.35
CA GLU A 120 7.60 -5.42 11.89
C GLU A 120 8.75 -4.87 11.05
N MET A 121 8.45 -3.85 10.25
CA MET A 121 9.47 -3.11 9.51
C MET A 121 10.26 -2.22 10.47
N SER A 122 11.58 -2.16 10.29
CA SER A 122 12.51 -1.38 11.13
C SER A 122 11.99 0.02 11.43
N ALA A 123 12.17 0.48 12.67
CA ALA A 123 11.78 1.82 13.10
C ALA A 123 12.51 2.93 12.31
N TYR A 124 13.67 2.62 11.74
CA TYR A 124 14.47 3.54 10.94
C TYR A 124 14.16 3.45 9.44
N ALA A 125 13.44 2.42 9.01
CA ALA A 125 13.07 2.27 7.61
C ALA A 125 11.99 3.31 7.25
N PRO A 126 12.18 4.08 6.17
CA PRO A 126 11.14 4.99 5.70
C PRO A 126 9.90 4.17 5.34
N ARG A 127 8.80 4.50 5.99
CA ARG A 127 7.48 3.96 5.68
C ARG A 127 6.93 4.72 4.49
N MET A 128 6.16 4.04 3.66
CA MET A 128 5.37 4.66 2.60
C MET A 128 3.93 4.23 2.76
N ILE A 129 3.02 5.19 2.73
CA ILE A 129 1.59 4.94 2.67
C ILE A 129 1.04 5.58 1.41
N THR A 130 0.10 4.89 0.79
CA THR A 130 -0.59 5.38 -0.40
C THR A 130 -2.07 5.54 -0.07
N ILE A 131 -2.59 6.73 -0.33
CA ILE A 131 -4.02 7.06 -0.18
C ILE A 131 -4.55 7.56 -1.53
N LYS A 132 -5.83 7.29 -1.80
CA LYS A 132 -6.50 7.76 -3.02
C LYS A 132 -7.46 8.88 -2.66
N ILE A 133 -7.34 10.01 -3.34
CA ILE A 133 -8.19 11.19 -3.17
C ILE A 133 -8.93 11.49 -4.49
N ASN A 134 -9.97 12.32 -4.42
CA ASN A 134 -10.63 12.83 -5.62
C ASN A 134 -9.66 13.70 -6.43
N PRO A 135 -9.43 13.43 -7.74
CA PRO A 135 -8.53 14.22 -8.58
C PRO A 135 -8.83 15.72 -8.60
N GLU A 136 -10.10 16.11 -8.44
CA GLU A 136 -10.49 17.52 -8.39
C GLU A 136 -9.89 18.25 -7.17
N LYS A 137 -9.58 17.51 -6.10
CA LYS A 137 -9.03 18.02 -4.84
C LYS A 137 -7.52 18.08 -4.79
N ILE A 138 -6.82 17.59 -5.82
CA ILE A 138 -5.36 17.70 -5.92
C ILE A 138 -4.91 19.16 -5.78
N ARG A 139 -5.64 20.10 -6.40
CA ARG A 139 -5.33 21.54 -6.33
C ARG A 139 -5.42 22.10 -4.91
N ASP A 140 -6.35 21.59 -4.10
CA ASP A 140 -6.55 22.02 -2.71
C ASP A 140 -5.41 21.50 -1.81
N VAL A 141 -4.95 20.28 -2.05
CA VAL A 141 -3.82 19.67 -1.31
C VAL A 141 -2.48 20.31 -1.66
N ILE A 142 -2.24 20.62 -2.94
CA ILE A 142 -1.02 21.30 -3.39
C ILE A 142 -1.03 22.77 -2.89
N GLY A 143 -2.19 23.43 -2.99
CA GLY A 143 -2.33 24.86 -2.71
C GLY A 143 -1.73 25.74 -3.82
N LYS A 144 -1.90 27.06 -3.70
CA LYS A 144 -1.38 28.02 -4.69
C LYS A 144 0.15 27.97 -4.75
N GLY A 145 0.70 27.47 -5.85
CA GLY A 145 2.15 27.35 -6.05
C GLY A 145 2.82 26.32 -5.15
N GLY A 146 2.08 25.34 -4.61
CA GLY A 146 2.63 24.32 -3.72
C GLY A 146 2.79 24.75 -2.26
N SER A 147 2.15 25.85 -1.85
CA SER A 147 2.32 26.39 -0.49
C SER A 147 1.85 25.43 0.60
N VAL A 148 0.72 24.75 0.39
CA VAL A 148 0.10 23.86 1.39
C VAL A 148 0.92 22.59 1.53
N ILE A 149 1.27 21.96 0.40
CA ILE A 149 2.08 20.73 0.42
C ILE A 149 3.47 20.98 1.00
N ARG A 150 4.11 22.12 0.70
CA ARG A 150 5.42 22.48 1.27
C ARG A 150 5.37 22.67 2.78
N ALA A 151 4.40 23.43 3.27
CA ALA A 151 4.19 23.60 4.71
C ALA A 151 3.93 22.25 5.39
N LEU A 152 3.11 21.39 4.76
CA LEU A 152 2.84 20.06 5.27
C LEU A 152 4.11 19.19 5.34
N THR A 153 4.92 19.15 4.28
CA THR A 153 6.18 18.39 4.25
C THR A 153 7.19 18.91 5.27
N GLU A 154 7.29 20.23 5.45
CA GLU A 154 8.23 20.87 6.37
C GLU A 154 7.85 20.65 7.84
N GLU A 155 6.56 20.81 8.17
CA GLU A 155 6.06 20.61 9.54
C GLU A 155 6.07 19.14 9.97
N THR A 156 5.79 18.21 9.06
CA THR A 156 5.68 16.77 9.38
C THR A 156 6.96 15.99 9.10
N GLY A 157 7.95 16.61 8.45
CA GLY A 157 9.17 15.93 8.00
C GLY A 157 8.88 14.78 7.04
N THR A 158 7.79 14.86 6.27
CA THR A 158 7.38 13.84 5.30
C THR A 158 7.70 14.29 3.87
N THR A 159 7.88 13.32 2.98
CA THR A 159 7.92 13.54 1.54
C THR A 159 6.57 13.11 0.96
N ILE A 160 5.87 14.03 0.31
CA ILE A 160 4.53 13.79 -0.23
C ILE A 160 4.60 13.94 -1.75
N ASP A 161 4.23 12.88 -2.45
CA ASP A 161 4.10 12.86 -3.91
C ASP A 161 2.63 12.66 -4.28
N ILE A 162 2.15 13.41 -5.27
CA ILE A 162 0.76 13.37 -5.73
C ILE A 162 0.74 13.13 -7.23
N SER A 163 0.13 12.02 -7.63
CA SER A 163 -0.10 11.67 -9.02
C SER A 163 -1.39 12.31 -9.55
N ASP A 164 -1.43 12.57 -10.87
CA ASP A 164 -2.57 13.22 -11.55
C ASP A 164 -3.88 12.43 -11.46
N ASP A 165 -3.81 11.13 -11.15
CA ASP A 165 -4.93 10.23 -10.95
C ASP A 165 -5.50 10.24 -9.51
N GLY A 166 -4.98 11.12 -8.65
CA GLY A 166 -5.39 11.28 -7.26
C GLY A 166 -4.72 10.30 -6.30
N VAL A 167 -3.65 9.61 -6.72
CA VAL A 167 -2.85 8.77 -5.82
C VAL A 167 -1.83 9.64 -5.08
N VAL A 168 -1.93 9.68 -3.75
CA VAL A 168 -1.00 10.41 -2.87
C VAL A 168 -0.14 9.42 -2.12
N THR A 169 1.18 9.54 -2.29
CA THR A 169 2.18 8.73 -1.60
C THR A 169 2.89 9.57 -0.55
N ILE A 170 2.79 9.18 0.71
CA ILE A 170 3.44 9.86 1.84
C ILE A 170 4.57 8.95 2.33
N ALA A 171 5.80 9.44 2.29
CA ALA A 171 6.99 8.76 2.79
C ALA A 171 7.53 9.48 4.04
N SER A 172 7.86 8.73 5.09
CA SER A 172 8.51 9.28 6.29
C SER A 172 9.23 8.20 7.09
N THR A 173 10.31 8.58 7.78
CA THR A 173 10.96 7.75 8.81
C THR A 173 10.25 7.85 10.17
N SER A 174 9.39 8.86 10.37
CA SER A 174 8.58 9.02 11.59
C SER A 174 7.16 8.52 11.38
N SER A 175 6.72 7.59 12.22
CA SER A 175 5.33 7.12 12.20
C SER A 175 4.34 8.21 12.63
N GLU A 176 4.75 9.11 13.53
CA GLU A 176 3.93 10.21 14.00
C GLU A 176 3.76 11.29 12.91
N GLY A 177 4.86 11.68 12.26
CA GLY A 177 4.83 12.64 11.15
C GLY A 177 3.99 12.14 9.98
N MET A 178 4.10 10.85 9.67
CA MET A 178 3.25 10.20 8.66
C MET A 178 1.77 10.20 9.03
N ALA A 179 1.41 9.89 10.28
CA ALA A 179 0.03 9.87 10.73
C ALA A 179 -0.60 11.27 10.68
N GLU A 180 0.15 12.30 11.08
CA GLU A 180 -0.29 13.70 11.02
C GLU A 180 -0.43 14.19 9.57
N ALA A 181 0.53 13.87 8.69
CA ALA A 181 0.45 14.19 7.27
C ALA A 181 -0.79 13.55 6.62
N LYS A 182 -1.02 12.27 6.89
CA LYS A 182 -2.21 11.55 6.42
C LYS A 182 -3.49 12.23 6.88
N LYS A 183 -3.61 12.49 8.19
CA LYS A 183 -4.80 13.11 8.78
C LYS A 183 -5.10 14.48 8.17
N ARG A 184 -4.07 15.30 7.92
CA ARG A 184 -4.26 16.61 7.30
C ARG A 184 -4.70 16.51 5.84
N ILE A 185 -4.13 15.59 5.07
CA ILE A 185 -4.57 15.37 3.68
C ILE A 185 -6.01 14.85 3.66
N GLU A 186 -6.36 13.92 4.54
CA GLU A 186 -7.74 13.44 4.72
C GLU A 186 -8.68 14.58 5.09
N ASN A 187 -8.31 15.49 5.99
CA ASN A 187 -9.15 16.64 6.33
C ASN A 187 -9.35 17.62 5.17
N ILE A 188 -8.31 17.87 4.35
CA ILE A 188 -8.41 18.74 3.17
C ILE A 188 -9.30 18.10 2.09
N THR A 189 -9.21 16.78 1.95
CA THR A 189 -9.90 16.00 0.91
C THR A 189 -11.23 15.42 1.38
N ALA A 190 -11.56 15.53 2.67
CA ALA A 190 -12.75 14.96 3.27
C ALA A 190 -13.99 15.46 2.53
N GLU A 191 -14.68 14.54 1.87
CA GLU A 191 -15.95 14.81 1.22
C GLU A 191 -17.11 14.60 2.16
N VAL A 192 -18.11 15.47 2.00
CA VAL A 192 -19.37 15.36 2.70
C VAL A 192 -20.22 14.46 1.82
N GLU A 193 -20.36 13.20 2.19
CA GLU A 193 -21.11 12.21 1.42
C GLU A 193 -22.62 12.51 1.51
N VAL A 194 -23.29 12.49 0.36
CA VAL A 194 -24.74 12.64 0.30
C VAL A 194 -25.41 11.45 0.98
N GLY A 195 -26.26 11.73 1.97
CA GLY A 195 -26.93 10.73 2.78
C GLY A 195 -26.23 10.39 4.11
N GLN A 196 -24.99 10.84 4.34
CA GLN A 196 -24.34 10.67 5.64
C GLN A 196 -24.86 11.69 6.67
N VAL A 197 -24.80 11.28 7.93
CA VAL A 197 -25.17 12.11 9.09
C VAL A 197 -23.90 12.66 9.71
N TYR A 198 -23.82 13.98 9.83
CA TYR A 198 -22.69 14.67 10.43
C TYR A 198 -23.15 15.44 11.67
N GLU A 199 -22.27 15.53 12.65
CA GLU A 199 -22.40 16.48 13.77
C GLU A 199 -21.69 17.78 13.37
N GLY A 200 -22.45 18.85 13.23
CA GLY A 200 -21.92 20.15 12.83
C GLY A 200 -22.26 21.24 13.84
N THR A 201 -21.46 22.30 13.86
CA THR A 201 -21.66 23.45 14.76
C THR A 201 -22.29 24.61 13.99
N ILE A 202 -23.32 25.23 14.56
CA ILE A 202 -23.99 26.37 13.95
C ILE A 202 -23.05 27.59 14.00
N LEU A 203 -22.61 28.05 12.85
CA LEU A 203 -21.77 29.25 12.72
C LEU A 203 -22.61 30.53 12.78
N LYS A 204 -23.75 30.52 12.10
CA LYS A 204 -24.59 31.71 11.95
C LYS A 204 -26.03 31.37 11.68
N LEU A 205 -26.94 32.14 12.27
CA LEU A 205 -28.38 32.08 11.97
C LEU A 205 -28.74 33.13 10.91
N LEU A 206 -29.64 32.77 9.99
CA LEU A 206 -30.18 33.61 8.94
C LEU A 206 -31.71 33.53 8.98
N ASP A 207 -32.41 34.53 8.43
CA ASP A 207 -33.88 34.58 8.44
C ASP A 207 -34.56 33.38 7.74
N PHE A 208 -33.83 32.68 6.88
CA PHE A 208 -34.31 31.54 6.10
C PHE A 208 -33.60 30.21 6.42
N GLY A 209 -32.68 30.18 7.38
CA GLY A 209 -31.95 28.96 7.74
C GLY A 209 -30.76 29.16 8.69
N ALA A 210 -29.93 28.13 8.84
CA ALA A 210 -28.71 28.18 9.64
C ALA A 210 -27.51 27.68 8.81
N ILE A 211 -26.36 28.33 8.99
CA ILE A 211 -25.09 27.86 8.43
C ILE A 211 -24.44 26.95 9.48
N VAL A 212 -24.17 25.71 9.09
CA VAL A 212 -23.58 24.68 9.94
C VAL A 212 -22.22 24.29 9.38
N ASN A 213 -21.16 24.39 10.19
CA ASN A 213 -19.85 23.87 9.82
C ASN A 213 -19.83 22.36 10.03
N LEU A 214 -19.53 21.60 8.97
CA LEU A 214 -19.50 20.12 9.00
C LEU A 214 -18.07 19.62 9.13
N LEU A 215 -17.16 20.24 8.37
CA LEU A 215 -15.73 19.93 8.31
C LEU A 215 -14.95 21.24 8.14
N PRO A 216 -13.65 21.28 8.48
CA PRO A 216 -12.81 22.46 8.25
C PRO A 216 -12.88 22.92 6.78
N GLY A 217 -13.42 24.11 6.54
CA GLY A 217 -13.58 24.67 5.19
C GLY A 217 -14.82 24.19 4.41
N LYS A 218 -15.72 23.41 5.03
CA LYS A 218 -17.01 23.00 4.43
C LYS A 218 -18.19 23.39 5.32
N ASP A 219 -18.97 24.32 4.79
CA ASP A 219 -20.20 24.80 5.41
C ASP A 219 -21.43 24.27 4.66
N GLY A 220 -22.45 23.86 5.42
CA GLY A 220 -23.75 23.48 4.89
C GLY A 220 -24.84 24.46 5.31
N LEU A 221 -25.84 24.61 4.45
CA LEU A 221 -27.05 25.40 4.73
C LEU A 221 -28.17 24.46 5.16
N LEU A 222 -28.64 24.64 6.39
CA LEU A 222 -29.86 24.04 6.92
C LEU A 222 -31.02 25.00 6.66
N HIS A 223 -31.91 24.65 5.73
CA HIS A 223 -33.06 25.50 5.39
C HIS A 223 -34.17 25.38 6.44
N ILE A 224 -34.94 26.45 6.68
CA ILE A 224 -36.01 26.47 7.70
C ILE A 224 -37.02 25.32 7.56
N SER A 225 -37.31 24.91 6.32
CA SER A 225 -38.24 23.80 6.01
C SER A 225 -37.71 22.41 6.33
N GLU A 226 -36.39 22.29 6.57
CA GLU A 226 -35.68 21.03 6.80
C GLU A 226 -35.21 20.87 8.26
N ILE A 227 -35.61 21.79 9.16
CA ILE A 227 -35.28 21.76 10.59
C ILE A 227 -36.20 20.80 11.36
N ALA A 228 -37.51 20.86 11.14
CA ALA A 228 -38.51 20.04 11.85
C ALA A 228 -39.73 19.70 10.97
N ASN A 229 -40.55 18.72 11.42
CA ASN A 229 -41.81 18.34 10.76
C ASN A 229 -42.93 19.39 10.94
N GLU A 230 -42.75 20.36 11.84
CA GLU A 230 -43.74 21.39 12.16
C GLU A 230 -43.43 22.73 11.49
N ARG A 231 -44.44 23.60 11.35
CA ARG A 231 -44.26 24.94 10.75
C ARG A 231 -43.58 25.87 11.76
N ILE A 232 -42.27 26.00 11.63
CA ILE A 232 -41.45 26.90 12.45
C ILE A 232 -41.75 28.36 12.06
N LYS A 233 -42.12 29.18 13.05
CA LYS A 233 -42.33 30.63 12.89
C LYS A 233 -41.06 31.43 13.11
N ASP A 234 -40.17 30.96 13.98
CA ASP A 234 -38.89 31.60 14.29
C ASP A 234 -37.80 30.53 14.47
N ILE A 235 -36.67 30.71 13.79
CA ILE A 235 -35.51 29.80 13.86
C ILE A 235 -34.84 29.85 15.23
N ASN A 236 -34.90 31.02 15.90
CA ASN A 236 -34.24 31.24 17.19
C ASN A 236 -34.80 30.37 18.32
N ASP A 237 -36.02 29.85 18.16
CA ASP A 237 -36.64 28.94 19.13
C ASP A 237 -36.02 27.54 19.12
N TYR A 238 -35.42 27.14 17.99
CA TYR A 238 -34.93 25.77 17.77
C TYR A 238 -33.41 25.68 17.67
N LEU A 239 -32.75 26.74 17.22
CA LEU A 239 -31.32 26.73 16.92
C LEU A 239 -30.65 27.95 17.54
N LYS A 240 -29.48 27.73 18.15
CA LYS A 240 -28.62 28.79 18.68
C LYS A 240 -27.26 28.79 17.99
N GLU A 241 -26.69 29.98 17.79
CA GLU A 241 -25.29 30.09 17.34
C GLU A 241 -24.37 29.37 18.33
N GLY A 242 -23.42 28.57 17.79
CA GLY A 242 -22.51 27.73 18.56
C GLY A 242 -23.09 26.38 19.03
N GLN A 243 -24.36 26.09 18.75
CA GLN A 243 -24.96 24.79 19.10
C GLN A 243 -24.45 23.68 18.16
N GLN A 244 -24.19 22.49 18.72
CA GLN A 244 -23.95 21.28 17.93
C GLN A 244 -25.27 20.63 17.53
N VAL A 245 -25.42 20.30 16.25
CA VAL A 245 -26.61 19.68 15.69
C VAL A 245 -26.23 18.52 14.77
N LYS A 246 -27.01 17.44 14.84
CA LYS A 246 -26.93 16.32 13.89
C LYS A 246 -27.73 16.66 12.64
N VAL A 247 -27.09 16.57 11.49
CA VAL A 247 -27.66 16.95 10.21
C VAL A 247 -27.31 15.91 9.14
N LYS A 248 -28.29 15.53 8.33
CA LYS A 248 -28.09 14.65 7.18
C LYS A 248 -27.89 15.48 5.93
N VAL A 249 -26.97 15.04 5.09
CA VAL A 249 -26.69 15.71 3.81
C VAL A 249 -27.69 15.25 2.78
N ILE A 250 -28.50 16.17 2.25
CA ILE A 250 -29.49 15.86 1.20
C ILE A 250 -28.88 16.01 -0.19
N GLN A 251 -28.14 17.08 -0.42
CA GLN A 251 -27.66 17.42 -1.75
C GLN A 251 -26.42 18.29 -1.67
N THR A 252 -25.49 18.10 -2.59
CA THR A 252 -24.30 18.96 -2.76
C THR A 252 -24.51 19.84 -3.98
N ASP A 253 -24.35 21.15 -3.84
CA ASP A 253 -24.44 22.11 -4.95
C ASP A 253 -23.06 22.28 -5.61
N GLU A 254 -23.00 22.60 -6.91
CA GLU A 254 -21.75 22.73 -7.70
C GLU A 254 -20.79 23.79 -7.14
N LYS A 255 -21.29 24.71 -6.32
CA LYS A 255 -20.52 25.76 -5.63
C LYS A 255 -19.93 25.32 -4.28
N GLY A 256 -19.99 24.03 -3.94
CA GLY A 256 -19.45 23.47 -2.71
C GLY A 256 -20.29 23.72 -1.46
N ARG A 257 -21.52 24.26 -1.61
CA ARG A 257 -22.48 24.42 -0.50
C ARG A 257 -23.31 23.16 -0.36
N VAL A 258 -23.39 22.66 0.86
CA VAL A 258 -24.11 21.41 1.15
C VAL A 258 -25.49 21.73 1.69
N ARG A 259 -26.55 21.14 1.13
CA ARG A 259 -27.91 21.22 1.69
C ARG A 259 -28.09 20.17 2.77
N LEU A 260 -28.47 20.64 3.95
CA LEU A 260 -28.61 19.83 5.15
C LEU A 260 -30.08 19.70 5.56
N SER A 261 -30.41 18.59 6.21
CA SER A 261 -31.72 18.38 6.85
C SER A 261 -31.58 17.65 8.17
N ALA A 262 -32.23 18.21 9.19
CA ALA A 262 -32.43 17.57 10.48
C ALA A 262 -33.73 16.75 10.47
N LYS A 263 -34.71 17.13 9.64
CA LYS A 263 -35.99 16.42 9.44
C LYS A 263 -35.82 14.98 8.94
N ALA A 264 -34.85 14.74 8.06
CA ALA A 264 -34.57 13.40 7.56
C ALA A 264 -34.19 12.41 8.67
N LEU A 265 -33.56 12.88 9.75
CA LEU A 265 -33.21 12.06 10.93
C LEU A 265 -34.42 11.79 11.82
N LEU A 266 -35.30 12.78 11.98
CA LEU A 266 -36.54 12.63 12.74
C LEU A 266 -37.50 11.61 12.10
N ASN A 267 -37.54 11.56 10.76
CA ASN A 267 -38.36 10.60 10.03
C ASN A 267 -37.78 9.16 10.04
N GLU A 268 -36.45 9.00 10.07
CA GLU A 268 -35.82 7.68 10.26
C GLU A 268 -36.00 7.17 11.70
N ALA A 269 -35.94 8.05 12.70
CA ALA A 269 -36.24 7.69 14.09
C ALA A 269 -37.72 7.34 14.33
N ALA A 270 -38.65 7.94 13.57
CA ALA A 270 -40.08 7.61 13.64
C ALA A 270 -40.46 6.29 12.95
N GLN A 271 -39.58 5.71 12.13
CA GLN A 271 -39.79 4.40 11.49
C GLN A 271 -39.26 3.22 12.33
N THR A 272 -38.56 3.48 13.43
CA THR A 272 -38.00 2.47 14.33
C THR A 272 -38.76 2.31 15.65
N GLU A 273 -40.01 2.81 15.74
CA GLU A 273 -40.92 2.38 16.80
C GLU A 273 -41.49 0.98 16.48
N PRO A 274 -41.28 -0.03 17.35
CA PRO A 274 -41.74 -1.38 17.08
C PRO A 274 -43.27 -1.43 17.13
N THR A 275 -43.88 -1.87 16.03
CA THR A 275 -45.29 -2.28 16.03
C THR A 275 -45.46 -3.38 17.08
N PRO A 276 -46.37 -3.25 18.07
CA PRO A 276 -46.66 -4.33 18.99
C PRO A 276 -47.30 -5.46 18.18
N GLN A 277 -46.58 -6.57 18.02
CA GLN A 277 -47.12 -7.79 17.41
C GLN A 277 -48.21 -8.34 18.34
N GLN A 278 -49.44 -8.42 17.83
CA GLN A 278 -50.50 -9.33 18.30
C GLN A 278 -50.54 -10.57 17.42
#